data_AF-A0A9E3QCV1-F1
#
_entry.id   AF-A0A9E3QCV1-F1
#
_cell.length_a   1.000
_cell.length_b   1.000
_cell.length_c   1.000
_cell.angle_alpha   90.00
_cell.angle_beta   90.00
_cell.angle_gamma   90.00
#
_symmetry.space_group_name_H-M   'P 1'
#
loop_
_entity.id
_entity.type
_entity.pdbx_description
1 polymer ?
#
loop_
_entity_poly.entity_id
_entity_poly.type
_entity_poly.pdbx_seq_one_letter_code
_entity_poly.pdbx_strand_id
1 'polypeptide(L)'
;MILLTATKLPSLNDLSLLPPRALAAFAARCARRVEPHTEALDRAAIAEAIRVAERFASGATVGAEEAARAASAAGAIAGSAHAEGHRLADAEADPSRAFRASAAATSAAWAAHAVAATFSGNGAARAAAAAAARTAAFVDPRVADGALKDYETLRWLGLESSHEPGTTVDPSEQGPLGPLWPSESWS
;
A
#
# COMPACT_ATOMS: atom_id res chain seq x y z
N MET A 1 23.70 -18.36 -15.68
CA MET A 1 23.32 -16.94 -15.86
C MET A 1 21.80 -16.89 -15.83
N ILE A 2 21.20 -16.61 -14.66
CA ILE A 2 19.74 -16.54 -14.51
C ILE A 2 19.34 -15.14 -14.97
N LEU A 3 18.57 -15.08 -16.07
CA LEU A 3 17.93 -13.84 -16.51
C LEU A 3 16.81 -13.53 -15.50
N LEU A 4 17.09 -12.64 -14.54
CA LEU A 4 16.05 -12.04 -13.70
C LEU A 4 15.16 -11.20 -14.63
N THR A 5 14.02 -11.75 -15.05
CA THR A 5 12.97 -10.97 -15.67
C THR A 5 12.52 -9.92 -14.66
N ALA A 6 12.74 -8.64 -14.95
CA ALA A 6 12.30 -7.57 -14.08
C ALA A 6 10.78 -7.66 -13.90
N THR A 7 10.33 -8.02 -12.70
CA THR A 7 8.91 -8.14 -12.42
C THR A 7 8.24 -6.79 -12.54
N LYS A 8 7.25 -6.72 -13.42
CA LYS A 8 6.54 -5.49 -13.72
C LYS A 8 5.39 -5.31 -12.73
N LEU A 9 5.39 -4.19 -12.00
CA LEU A 9 4.25 -3.78 -11.18
C LEU A 9 2.98 -3.60 -12.03
N PRO A 10 1.79 -3.88 -11.46
CA PRO A 10 0.53 -3.57 -12.12
C PRO A 10 0.44 -2.10 -12.56
N SER A 11 0.02 -1.86 -13.80
CA SER A 11 -0.18 -0.51 -14.33
C SER A 11 -1.46 0.13 -13.79
N LEU A 12 -1.65 1.42 -14.05
CA LEU A 12 -2.94 2.08 -13.74
C LEU A 12 -4.11 1.45 -14.52
N ASN A 13 -3.89 0.95 -15.74
CA ASN A 13 -4.94 0.26 -16.48
C ASN A 13 -5.27 -1.10 -15.86
N ASP A 14 -4.27 -1.82 -15.36
CA ASP A 14 -4.48 -3.09 -14.65
C ASP A 14 -5.30 -2.86 -13.38
N LEU A 15 -4.89 -1.87 -12.56
CA LEU A 15 -5.59 -1.50 -11.33
C LEU A 15 -7.00 -0.94 -11.57
N SER A 16 -7.32 -0.50 -12.79
CA SER A 16 -8.68 -0.06 -13.13
C SER A 16 -9.73 -1.17 -13.08
N LEU A 17 -9.25 -2.41 -13.10
CA LEU A 17 -10.07 -3.62 -13.08
C LEU A 17 -10.40 -4.08 -11.65
N LEU A 18 -9.88 -3.39 -10.63
CA LEU A 18 -10.14 -3.69 -9.23
C LEU A 18 -11.21 -2.77 -8.64
N PRO A 19 -12.13 -3.27 -7.81
CA PRO A 19 -13.04 -2.43 -7.06
C PRO A 19 -12.32 -1.64 -5.96
N PRO A 20 -12.92 -0.55 -5.44
CA PRO A 20 -12.31 0.31 -4.44
C PRO A 20 -11.76 -0.40 -3.19
N ARG A 21 -12.48 -1.36 -2.60
CA ARG A 21 -11.97 -2.14 -1.44
C ARG A 21 -10.74 -2.98 -1.79
N ALA A 22 -10.68 -3.54 -3.00
CA ALA A 22 -9.52 -4.29 -3.47
C ALA A 22 -8.29 -3.38 -3.66
N LEU A 23 -8.49 -2.15 -4.15
CA LEU A 23 -7.42 -1.15 -4.26
C LEU A 23 -6.84 -0.78 -2.89
N ALA A 24 -7.70 -0.61 -1.87
CA ALA A 24 -7.26 -0.37 -0.51
C ALA A 24 -6.51 -1.57 0.08
N ALA A 25 -7.00 -2.80 -0.12
CA ALA A 25 -6.33 -4.03 0.30
C ALA A 25 -4.94 -4.17 -0.31
N PHE A 26 -4.84 -3.94 -1.63
CA PHE A 26 -3.59 -3.97 -2.38
C PHE A 26 -2.59 -2.92 -1.85
N ALA A 27 -3.05 -1.68 -1.66
CA ALA A 27 -2.21 -0.60 -1.15
C ALA A 27 -1.71 -0.88 0.28
N ALA A 28 -2.60 -1.37 1.15
CA ALA A 28 -2.27 -1.75 2.52
C ALA A 28 -1.19 -2.83 2.57
N ARG A 29 -1.29 -3.88 1.75
CA ARG A 29 -0.27 -4.94 1.69
C ARG A 29 1.06 -4.46 1.15
N CYS A 30 1.07 -3.57 0.15
CA CYS A 30 2.30 -2.94 -0.32
C CYS A 30 2.99 -2.14 0.80
N ALA A 31 2.21 -1.36 1.56
CA ALA A 31 2.74 -0.59 2.69
C ALA A 31 3.22 -1.48 3.85
N ARG A 32 2.45 -2.52 4.20
CA ARG A 32 2.79 -3.45 5.29
C ARG A 32 4.12 -4.17 5.07
N ARG A 33 4.43 -4.55 3.81
CA ARG A 33 5.73 -5.16 3.47
C ARG A 33 6.93 -4.25 3.79
N VAL A 34 6.76 -2.93 3.73
CA VAL A 34 7.86 -1.98 3.93
C VAL A 34 7.81 -1.25 5.28
N GLU A 35 6.77 -1.49 6.09
CA GLU A 35 6.66 -0.96 7.45
C GLU A 35 7.89 -1.25 8.33
N PRO A 36 8.56 -2.42 8.26
CA PRO A 36 9.77 -2.65 9.04
C PRO A 36 10.91 -1.66 8.72
N HIS A 37 10.89 -0.96 7.59
CA HIS A 37 11.91 0.04 7.24
C HIS A 37 11.66 1.42 7.84
N THR A 38 10.69 1.57 8.74
CA THR A 38 10.32 2.85 9.37
C THR A 38 10.76 2.94 10.84
N GLU A 39 11.71 2.10 11.27
CA GLU A 39 12.13 1.98 12.68
C GLU A 39 12.62 3.27 13.33
N ALA A 40 13.21 4.19 12.54
CA ALA A 40 13.68 5.49 13.02
C ALA A 40 12.58 6.57 13.08
N LEU A 41 11.34 6.23 12.73
CA LEU A 41 10.23 7.16 12.59
C LEU A 41 9.13 6.86 13.61
N ASP A 42 8.15 7.76 13.72
CA ASP A 42 6.93 7.51 14.49
C ASP A 42 6.12 6.37 13.84
N ARG A 43 6.42 5.14 14.28
CA ARG A 43 5.77 3.91 13.80
C ARG A 43 4.27 3.90 14.08
N ALA A 44 3.79 4.60 15.10
CA ALA A 44 2.38 4.55 15.49
C ALA A 44 1.49 5.18 14.40
N ALA A 45 1.87 6.34 13.88
CA ALA A 45 1.14 7.01 12.81
C ALA A 45 1.19 6.23 11.48
N ILE A 46 2.34 5.61 11.17
CA ILE A 46 2.49 4.76 9.98
C ILE A 46 1.61 3.51 10.09
N ALA A 47 1.69 2.81 11.23
CA ALA A 47 0.88 1.63 11.50
C ALA A 47 -0.62 1.97 11.48
N GLU A 48 -1.00 3.14 12.00
CA GLU A 48 -2.39 3.62 11.96
C GLU A 48 -2.88 3.89 10.53
N ALA A 49 -2.07 4.52 9.68
CA ALA A 49 -2.40 4.74 8.27
C ALA A 49 -2.63 3.42 7.52
N ILE A 50 -1.78 2.41 7.75
CA ILE A 50 -1.96 1.07 7.18
C ILE A 50 -3.25 0.43 7.73
N ARG A 51 -3.45 0.47 9.06
CA ARG A 51 -4.62 -0.12 9.74
C ARG A 51 -5.94 0.47 9.27
N VAL A 52 -5.99 1.77 8.98
CA VAL A 52 -7.18 2.42 8.42
C VAL A 52 -7.52 1.87 7.04
N ALA A 53 -6.52 1.67 6.18
CA ALA A 53 -6.71 1.06 4.87
C ALA A 53 -7.16 -0.40 4.98
N GLU A 54 -6.57 -1.17 5.90
CA GLU A 54 -6.95 -2.55 6.17
C GLU A 54 -8.40 -2.66 6.66
N ARG A 55 -8.80 -1.81 7.61
CA ARG A 55 -10.18 -1.74 8.13
C ARG A 55 -11.18 -1.45 7.02
N PHE A 56 -10.88 -0.47 6.15
CA PHE A 56 -11.75 -0.13 5.03
C PHE A 56 -11.90 -1.31 4.05
N ALA A 57 -10.80 -1.97 3.70
CA ALA A 57 -10.80 -3.15 2.83
C ALA A 57 -11.66 -4.30 3.40
N SER A 58 -11.54 -4.56 4.70
CA SER A 58 -12.31 -5.58 5.42
C SER A 58 -13.78 -5.19 5.67
N GLY A 59 -14.21 -4.03 5.20
CA GLY A 59 -15.61 -3.58 5.24
C GLY A 59 -16.02 -2.80 6.47
N ALA A 60 -15.08 -2.44 7.35
CA ALA A 60 -15.39 -1.54 8.46
C ALA A 60 -15.74 -0.15 7.93
N THR A 61 -16.67 0.52 8.62
CA THR A 61 -16.96 1.93 8.36
C THR A 61 -15.75 2.76 8.78
N VAL A 62 -15.15 3.44 7.81
CA VAL A 62 -14.05 4.39 8.00
C VAL A 62 -14.53 5.75 7.50
N GLY A 63 -14.52 6.75 8.38
CA GLY A 63 -14.92 8.11 8.01
C GLY A 63 -13.87 8.78 7.12
N ALA A 64 -14.30 9.64 6.20
CA ALA A 64 -13.39 10.38 5.34
C ALA A 64 -12.37 11.20 6.14
N GLU A 65 -12.79 11.85 7.23
CA GLU A 65 -11.89 12.61 8.10
C GLU A 65 -10.89 11.74 8.86
N GLU A 66 -11.30 10.55 9.30
CA GLU A 66 -10.41 9.59 9.97
C GLU A 66 -9.29 9.18 9.03
N ALA A 67 -9.64 8.77 7.80
CA ALA A 67 -8.67 8.41 6.78
C ALA A 67 -7.78 9.59 6.36
N ALA A 68 -8.33 10.80 6.25
CA ALA A 68 -7.55 11.99 5.94
C ALA A 68 -6.53 12.32 7.03
N ARG A 69 -6.93 12.23 8.31
CA ARG A 69 -6.03 12.45 9.46
C ARG A 69 -4.90 11.43 9.49
N ALA A 70 -5.21 10.14 9.32
CA ALA A 70 -4.20 9.09 9.30
C ALA A 70 -3.22 9.27 8.13
N ALA A 71 -3.73 9.59 6.94
CA ALA A 71 -2.89 9.89 5.77
C ALA A 71 -2.00 11.12 5.99
N SER A 72 -2.54 12.19 6.59
CA SER A 72 -1.78 13.42 6.87
C SER A 72 -0.67 13.19 7.89
N ALA A 73 -0.94 12.41 8.95
CA ALA A 73 0.06 12.08 9.96
C ALA A 73 1.23 11.27 9.37
N ALA A 74 0.94 10.21 8.60
CA ALA A 74 1.97 9.44 7.90
C ALA A 74 2.72 10.29 6.85
N GLY A 75 2.03 11.21 6.17
CA GLY A 75 2.62 12.11 5.19
C GLY A 75 3.59 13.12 5.81
N ALA A 76 3.27 13.66 6.98
CA ALA A 76 4.16 14.56 7.73
C ALA A 76 5.47 13.85 8.13
N ILE A 77 5.37 12.57 8.50
CA ILE A 77 6.54 11.72 8.80
C ILE A 77 7.39 11.48 7.55
N ALA A 78 6.76 11.18 6.41
CA ALA A 78 7.47 11.06 5.14
C ALA A 78 8.20 12.38 4.79
N GLY A 79 7.53 13.53 4.89
CA GLY A 79 8.15 14.84 4.66
C GLY A 79 9.35 15.10 5.58
N SER A 80 9.23 14.75 6.85
CA SER A 80 10.32 14.88 7.83
C SER A 80 11.50 13.97 7.50
N ALA A 81 11.25 12.70 7.17
CA ALA A 81 12.28 11.75 6.77
C ALA A 81 13.01 12.19 5.49
N HIS A 82 12.28 12.77 4.53
CA HIS A 82 12.86 13.32 3.31
C HIS A 82 13.76 14.53 3.60
N ALA A 83 13.29 15.47 4.43
CA ALA A 83 14.06 16.65 4.81
C ALA A 83 15.32 16.29 5.63
N GLU A 84 15.22 15.28 6.50
CA GLU A 84 16.37 14.72 7.22
C GLU A 84 17.37 14.10 6.25
N GLY A 85 16.88 13.35 5.26
CA GLY A 85 17.76 12.71 4.29
C GLY A 85 18.54 13.68 3.41
N HIS A 86 17.94 14.82 3.06
CA HIS A 86 18.66 15.91 2.39
C HIS A 86 19.72 16.55 3.27
N ARG A 87 19.49 16.62 4.59
CA ARG A 87 20.47 17.17 5.56
C ARG A 87 21.63 16.21 5.82
N LEU A 88 21.37 14.90 5.76
CA LEU A 88 22.35 13.84 6.03
C LEU A 88 23.02 13.27 4.77
N ALA A 89 22.95 13.94 3.63
CA ALA A 89 23.46 13.43 2.35
C ALA A 89 24.97 13.09 2.31
N ASP A 90 25.70 13.27 3.41
CA ASP A 90 27.08 12.82 3.63
C ASP A 90 27.20 11.54 4.50
N ALA A 91 26.11 10.97 5.02
CA ALA A 91 26.13 9.84 5.96
C ALA A 91 25.46 8.57 5.39
N GLU A 92 26.09 7.40 5.61
CA GLU A 92 25.74 6.05 5.12
C GLU A 92 24.31 5.53 5.38
N ALA A 93 23.47 6.23 6.15
CA ALA A 93 22.07 5.86 6.26
C ALA A 93 21.39 6.13 4.90
N ASP A 94 20.50 5.25 4.43
CA ASP A 94 19.66 5.48 3.25
C ASP A 94 18.29 6.03 3.69
N PRO A 95 18.17 7.33 4.02
CA PRO A 95 16.93 7.99 4.43
C PRO A 95 15.84 7.88 3.35
N SER A 96 16.20 7.47 2.13
CA SER A 96 15.23 7.21 1.07
C SER A 96 14.31 6.03 1.40
N ARG A 97 14.77 5.03 2.16
CA ARG A 97 13.94 3.86 2.52
C ARG A 97 12.84 4.20 3.52
N ALA A 98 13.20 4.87 4.62
CA ALA A 98 12.26 5.26 5.66
C ALA A 98 11.23 6.28 5.12
N PHE A 99 11.68 7.23 4.28
CA PHE A 99 10.81 8.13 3.53
C PHE A 99 9.82 7.36 2.65
N ARG A 100 10.31 6.46 1.79
CA ARG A 100 9.47 5.73 0.84
C ARG A 100 8.50 4.76 1.51
N ALA A 101 8.91 4.13 2.61
CA ALA A 101 8.03 3.29 3.41
C ALA A 101 6.87 4.11 4.04
N SER A 102 7.18 5.30 4.58
CA SER A 102 6.16 6.23 5.09
C SER A 102 5.24 6.75 3.99
N ALA A 103 5.78 7.02 2.79
CA ALA A 103 5.01 7.42 1.61
C ALA A 103 4.08 6.30 1.11
N ALA A 104 4.50 5.03 1.23
CA ALA A 104 3.66 3.88 0.92
C ALA A 104 2.46 3.79 1.87
N ALA A 105 2.69 3.93 3.18
CA ALA A 105 1.62 3.96 4.19
C ALA A 105 0.66 5.14 3.99
N THR A 106 1.20 6.32 3.69
CA THR A 106 0.40 7.51 3.33
C THR A 106 -0.51 7.23 2.14
N SER A 107 0.04 6.63 1.10
CA SER A 107 -0.71 6.26 -0.11
C SER A 107 -1.78 5.21 0.18
N ALA A 108 -1.53 4.25 1.08
CA ALA A 108 -2.54 3.29 1.50
C ALA A 108 -3.73 3.96 2.21
N ALA A 109 -3.48 4.88 3.16
CA ALA A 109 -4.55 5.62 3.82
C ALA A 109 -5.33 6.52 2.85
N TRP A 110 -4.66 7.16 1.88
CA TRP A 110 -5.32 7.92 0.82
C TRP A 110 -6.21 7.04 -0.08
N ALA A 111 -5.85 5.78 -0.30
CA ALA A 111 -6.71 4.86 -1.05
C ALA A 111 -8.04 4.63 -0.34
N ALA A 112 -8.04 4.50 0.99
CA ALA A 112 -9.28 4.42 1.78
C ALA A 112 -10.03 5.76 1.84
N HIS A 113 -9.32 6.87 2.04
CA HIS A 113 -9.92 8.21 2.06
C HIS A 113 -10.65 8.55 0.77
N ALA A 114 -10.03 8.30 -0.39
CA ALA A 114 -10.60 8.64 -1.70
C ALA A 114 -12.01 8.05 -1.88
N VAL A 115 -12.21 6.82 -1.41
CA VAL A 115 -13.49 6.12 -1.51
C VAL A 115 -14.46 6.56 -0.43
N ALA A 116 -13.98 6.82 0.79
CA ALA A 116 -14.82 7.32 1.88
C ALA A 116 -15.32 8.76 1.64
N ALA A 117 -14.52 9.59 0.98
CA ALA A 117 -14.84 10.99 0.70
C ALA A 117 -15.74 11.17 -0.53
N THR A 118 -15.66 10.27 -1.49
CA THR A 118 -16.44 10.34 -2.73
C THR A 118 -16.92 8.95 -3.13
N PHE A 119 -18.23 8.77 -3.29
CA PHE A 119 -18.81 7.52 -3.80
C PHE A 119 -18.17 7.12 -5.15
N SER A 120 -17.76 8.10 -5.98
CA SER A 120 -17.07 7.89 -7.27
C SER A 120 -15.53 7.84 -7.20
N GLY A 121 -14.91 7.75 -6.01
CA GLY A 121 -13.48 7.96 -5.76
C GLY A 121 -12.48 6.98 -6.37
N ASN A 122 -12.92 6.13 -7.30
CA ASN A 122 -12.14 5.03 -7.87
C ASN A 122 -10.84 5.51 -8.53
N GLY A 123 -10.85 6.64 -9.24
CA GLY A 123 -9.64 7.20 -9.88
C GLY A 123 -8.53 7.58 -8.88
N ALA A 124 -8.90 8.26 -7.79
CA ALA A 124 -7.96 8.67 -6.75
C ALA A 124 -7.46 7.46 -5.93
N ALA A 125 -8.35 6.52 -5.59
CA ALA A 125 -7.97 5.28 -4.92
C ALA A 125 -6.96 4.46 -5.73
N ARG A 126 -7.15 4.41 -7.05
CA ARG A 126 -6.26 3.72 -7.99
C ARG A 126 -4.88 4.37 -8.08
N ALA A 127 -4.84 5.70 -8.18
CA ALA A 127 -3.58 6.44 -8.18
C ALA A 127 -2.80 6.21 -6.88
N ALA A 128 -3.50 6.21 -5.75
CA ALA A 128 -2.94 5.97 -4.42
C ALA A 128 -2.41 4.53 -4.28
N ALA A 129 -3.17 3.52 -4.73
CA ALA A 129 -2.72 2.12 -4.76
C ALA A 129 -1.46 1.93 -5.62
N ALA A 130 -1.43 2.54 -6.80
CA ALA A 130 -0.26 2.48 -7.68
C ALA A 130 0.97 3.19 -7.06
N ALA A 131 0.74 4.30 -6.35
CA ALA A 131 1.80 5.01 -5.63
C ALA A 131 2.38 4.13 -4.52
N ALA A 132 1.53 3.50 -3.69
CA ALA A 132 1.95 2.60 -2.62
C ALA A 132 2.85 1.46 -3.13
N ALA A 133 2.43 0.79 -4.21
CA ALA A 133 3.20 -0.29 -4.81
C ALA A 133 4.56 0.17 -5.35
N ARG A 134 4.59 1.31 -6.07
CA ARG A 134 5.85 1.86 -6.60
C ARG A 134 6.80 2.26 -5.47
N THR A 135 6.32 3.01 -4.48
CA THR A 135 7.17 3.44 -3.37
C THR A 135 7.71 2.26 -2.59
N ALA A 136 6.90 1.23 -2.36
CA ALA A 136 7.33 0.04 -1.64
C ALA A 136 8.33 -0.82 -2.43
N ALA A 137 8.15 -0.99 -3.74
CA ALA A 137 9.10 -1.69 -4.60
C ALA A 137 10.48 -1.01 -4.71
N PHE A 138 10.55 0.30 -4.51
CA PHE A 138 11.84 0.99 -4.39
C PHE A 138 12.56 0.69 -3.08
N VAL A 139 11.84 0.35 -2.00
CA VAL A 139 12.45 0.01 -0.71
C VAL A 139 13.00 -1.41 -0.75
N ASP A 140 12.20 -2.36 -1.26
CA ASP A 140 12.58 -3.76 -1.43
C ASP A 140 12.03 -4.28 -2.77
N PRO A 141 12.91 -4.69 -3.72
CA PRO A 141 12.48 -5.20 -5.02
C PRO A 141 11.53 -6.41 -4.95
N ARG A 142 11.61 -7.22 -3.89
CA ARG A 142 10.73 -8.39 -3.67
C ARG A 142 9.26 -7.97 -3.49
N VAL A 143 9.02 -6.71 -3.13
CA VAL A 143 7.65 -6.18 -3.06
C VAL A 143 6.99 -6.16 -4.43
N ALA A 144 7.74 -6.03 -5.53
CA ALA A 144 7.15 -6.08 -6.87
C ALA A 144 6.49 -7.43 -7.15
N ASP A 145 7.14 -8.53 -6.77
CA ASP A 145 6.61 -9.90 -6.89
C ASP A 145 5.38 -10.10 -6.00
N GLY A 146 5.48 -9.69 -4.73
CA GLY A 146 4.37 -9.77 -3.78
C GLY A 146 3.15 -8.96 -4.22
N ALA A 147 3.38 -7.75 -4.72
CA ALA A 147 2.33 -6.88 -5.24
C ALA A 147 1.68 -7.49 -6.49
N LEU A 148 2.45 -8.00 -7.45
CA LEU A 148 1.89 -8.64 -8.64
C LEU A 148 1.00 -9.83 -8.26
N LYS A 149 1.47 -10.70 -7.35
CA LYS A 149 0.69 -11.84 -6.84
C LYS A 149 -0.60 -11.39 -6.13
N ASP A 150 -0.54 -10.35 -5.31
CA ASP A 150 -1.72 -9.80 -4.64
C ASP A 150 -2.74 -9.28 -5.67
N TYR A 151 -2.27 -8.56 -6.70
CA TYR A 151 -3.13 -8.06 -7.79
C TYR A 151 -3.81 -9.21 -8.55
N GLU A 152 -3.05 -10.23 -8.95
CA GLU A 152 -3.58 -11.41 -9.64
C GLU A 152 -4.62 -12.13 -8.79
N THR A 153 -4.35 -12.28 -7.49
CA THR A 153 -5.29 -12.89 -6.54
C THR A 153 -6.57 -12.06 -6.43
N LEU A 154 -6.46 -10.74 -6.24
CA LEU A 154 -7.62 -9.84 -6.18
C LEU A 154 -8.46 -9.86 -7.46
N ARG A 155 -7.83 -9.98 -8.63
CA ARG A 155 -8.52 -10.16 -9.92
C ARG A 155 -9.25 -11.48 -9.98
N TRP A 156 -8.63 -12.56 -9.50
CA TRP A 156 -9.19 -13.91 -9.54
C TRP A 156 -10.37 -14.10 -8.57
N LEU A 157 -10.35 -13.43 -7.42
CA LEU A 157 -11.44 -13.47 -6.43
C LEU A 157 -12.79 -12.96 -6.98
N GLY A 158 -12.82 -12.38 -8.19
CA GLY A 158 -14.07 -12.04 -8.86
C GLY A 158 -14.92 -11.07 -8.06
N LEU A 159 -14.26 -10.13 -7.37
CA LEU A 159 -14.89 -9.15 -6.49
C LEU A 159 -15.86 -8.30 -7.34
N GLU A 160 -17.14 -8.66 -7.29
CA GLU A 160 -18.17 -8.09 -8.16
C GLU A 160 -18.14 -6.55 -8.09
N SER A 161 -18.12 -5.91 -9.26
CA SER A 161 -18.14 -4.45 -9.41
C SER A 161 -19.54 -3.86 -9.29
N SER A 162 -20.57 -4.69 -9.14
CA SER A 162 -21.99 -4.30 -9.17
C SER A 162 -22.42 -3.47 -7.95
N HIS A 163 -21.71 -3.59 -6.83
CA HIS A 163 -21.99 -2.83 -5.61
C HIS A 163 -20.75 -2.00 -5.25
N GLU A 164 -20.86 -0.67 -5.24
CA GLU A 164 -19.85 0.18 -4.61
C GLU A 164 -19.91 0.01 -3.08
N PRO A 165 -18.78 -0.18 -2.36
CA PRO A 165 -17.37 -0.07 -2.80
C PRO A 165 -16.69 -1.40 -3.19
N GLY A 166 -17.47 -2.46 -3.44
CA GLY A 166 -17.04 -3.82 -3.78
C GLY A 166 -17.16 -4.79 -2.60
N THR A 167 -16.91 -6.08 -2.87
CA THR A 167 -16.84 -7.12 -1.83
C THR A 167 -15.69 -6.84 -0.85
N THR A 168 -15.89 -7.19 0.43
CA THR A 168 -14.86 -7.07 1.46
C THR A 168 -13.70 -8.01 1.20
N VAL A 169 -12.49 -7.57 1.49
CA VAL A 169 -11.27 -8.38 1.39
C VAL A 169 -10.49 -8.19 2.68
N ASP A 170 -10.16 -9.28 3.37
CA ASP A 170 -9.21 -9.24 4.48
C ASP A 170 -7.78 -9.19 3.93
N PRO A 171 -7.04 -8.07 4.08
CA PRO A 171 -5.67 -7.97 3.58
C PRO A 171 -4.62 -8.61 4.50
N SER A 172 -5.02 -9.12 5.68
CA SER A 172 -4.12 -9.76 6.63
C SER A 172 -3.41 -10.98 6.03
N GLU A 173 -2.38 -11.48 6.72
CA GLU A 173 -1.68 -12.70 6.31
C GLU A 173 -2.55 -13.96 6.38
N GLN A 174 -3.64 -13.91 7.17
CA GLN A 174 -4.62 -14.98 7.31
C GLN A 174 -5.75 -14.86 6.26
N GLY A 175 -5.82 -13.72 5.56
CA GLY A 175 -6.80 -13.45 4.53
C GLY A 175 -6.53 -14.19 3.21
N PRO A 176 -7.40 -14.00 2.19
CA PRO A 176 -7.30 -14.70 0.90
C PRO A 176 -6.04 -14.34 0.09
N LEU A 177 -5.33 -13.28 0.46
CA LEU A 177 -4.08 -12.87 -0.19
C LEU A 177 -2.85 -13.62 0.37
N GLY A 178 -3.04 -14.38 1.45
CA GLY A 178 -2.01 -15.20 2.09
C GLY A 178 -0.89 -14.39 2.74
N PRO A 179 0.25 -15.04 3.08
CA PRO A 179 1.38 -14.39 3.73
C PRO A 179 1.90 -13.18 2.95
N LEU A 180 2.42 -12.16 3.64
CA LEU A 180 2.97 -10.95 2.99
C LEU A 180 4.14 -11.31 2.07
N TRP A 181 5.00 -12.22 2.52
CA TRP A 181 6.13 -12.72 1.76
C TRP A 181 5.82 -14.12 1.25
N PRO A 182 6.08 -14.41 -0.04
CA PRO A 182 6.05 -15.79 -0.50
C PRO A 182 7.03 -16.58 0.37
N SER A 183 6.57 -17.64 1.03
CA SER A 183 7.47 -18.62 1.64
C SER A 183 8.43 -19.08 0.54
N GLU A 184 9.73 -19.01 0.78
CA GLU A 184 10.76 -19.50 -0.13
C GLU A 184 10.63 -21.03 -0.27
N SER A 185 9.65 -21.48 -1.05
CA SER A 185 9.56 -22.86 -1.51
C SER A 185 10.13 -22.90 -2.93
N TRP A 186 11.41 -22.56 -3.05
CA TRP A 186 12.22 -22.91 -4.21
C TRP A 186 12.98 -24.19 -3.83
N SER A 187 12.35 -25.34 -4.06
CA SER A 187 13.00 -26.64 -4.16
C SER A 187 13.24 -26.97 -5.63
#